data_AF-A0A2S9Y465-F1
#
_entry.id   AF-A0A2S9Y465-F1
#
_cell.length_a   1.000
_cell.length_b   1.000
_cell.length_c   1.000
_cell.angle_alpha   90.00
_cell.angle_beta   90.00
_cell.angle_gamma   90.00
#
_symmetry.space_group_name_H-M   'P 1'
#
loop_
_entity.id
_entity.type
_entity.pdbx_description
1 polymer ?
#
loop_
_entity_poly.entity_id
_entity_poly.type
_entity_poly.pdbx_seq_one_letter_code
_entity_poly.pdbx_strand_id
1 'polypeptide(L)' 'MIIPGNTSLGEMPDTSWFAGYAQADFHLNPAMYPPSIETAASWMSGDPGNDIDGHSRPGNDGTPDFAGADLVP' A
#
# COMPACT_ATOMS: atom_id res chain seq x y z
N MET A 1 -11.57 2.58 -20.22
CA MET A 1 -10.68 2.30 -19.08
C MET A 1 -9.50 3.22 -19.19
N ILE A 2 -9.34 4.18 -18.28
CA ILE A 2 -8.11 4.97 -18.17
C ILE A 2 -7.15 4.08 -17.37
N ILE A 3 -6.01 3.70 -17.95
CA ILE A 3 -4.93 3.13 -17.15
C ILE A 3 -4.17 4.35 -16.58
N PRO A 4 -4.15 4.55 -15.25
CA PRO A 4 -3.37 5.63 -14.67
C PRO A 4 -1.90 5.46 -15.07
N GLY A 5 -1.25 6.58 -15.40
CA GLY A 5 0.17 6.57 -15.74
C GLY A 5 1.04 6.19 -14.54
N ASN A 6 2.34 6.11 -14.76
CA ASN A 6 3.29 5.85 -13.70
C ASN A 6 3.57 7.14 -12.90
N THR A 7 3.58 7.03 -11.57
CA THR A 7 4.05 8.08 -10.66
C THR A 7 5.43 7.72 -10.13
N SER A 8 6.38 8.65 -10.19
CA SER A 8 7.68 8.47 -9.52
C SER A 8 7.50 8.59 -8.01
N LEU A 9 7.98 7.58 -7.27
CA LEU A 9 7.96 7.53 -5.81
C LEU A 9 9.28 8.03 -5.19
N GLY A 10 10.25 8.40 -6.02
CA GLY A 10 11.61 8.68 -5.57
C GLY A 10 12.41 7.42 -5.27
N GLU A 11 13.56 7.60 -4.62
CA GLU A 11 14.43 6.51 -4.21
C GLU A 11 13.94 5.85 -2.91
N MET A 12 14.14 4.54 -2.78
CA MET A 12 14.00 3.80 -1.54
C MET A 12 15.41 3.40 -1.05
N PRO A 13 16.13 4.29 -0.35
CA PRO A 13 17.58 4.16 -0.20
C PRO A 13 18.04 2.98 0.68
N ASP A 14 17.19 2.45 1.56
CA ASP A 14 17.64 1.58 2.66
C ASP A 14 16.51 0.69 3.24
N THR A 15 15.52 0.32 2.44
CA THR A 15 14.34 -0.46 2.86
C THR A 15 13.49 0.16 3.98
N SER A 16 13.77 1.41 4.36
CA SER A 16 13.16 2.10 5.50
C SER A 16 11.66 2.36 5.39
N TRP A 17 11.07 2.16 4.21
CA TRP A 17 9.62 2.19 4.06
C TRP A 17 8.94 1.09 4.87
N PHE A 18 9.67 0.02 5.23
CA PHE A 18 9.15 -1.08 6.04
C PHE A 18 9.51 -0.91 7.52
N ALA A 19 8.62 -1.34 8.40
CA ALA A 19 8.82 -1.30 9.85
C ALA A 19 10.03 -2.14 10.31
N GLY A 20 10.30 -3.28 9.66
CA GLY A 20 11.41 -4.15 10.02
C GLY A 20 11.81 -5.13 8.92
N TYR A 21 12.30 -4.61 7.78
CA TYR A 21 12.69 -5.44 6.63
C TYR A 21 13.63 -6.60 7.00
N ALA A 22 14.63 -6.34 7.84
CA ALA A 22 15.60 -7.36 8.28
C ALA A 22 14.99 -8.44 9.20
N GLN A 23 13.81 -8.19 9.78
CA GLN A 23 13.05 -9.11 10.60
C GLN A 23 11.89 -9.77 9.83
N ALA A 24 11.81 -9.52 8.51
CA ALA A 24 10.67 -9.88 7.66
C ALA A 24 9.34 -9.22 8.08
N ASP A 25 9.42 -8.05 8.70
CA ASP A 25 8.28 -7.17 8.95
C ASP A 25 8.14 -6.16 7.80
N PHE A 26 7.20 -6.46 6.89
CA PHE A 26 6.93 -5.69 5.68
C PHE A 26 5.77 -4.71 5.81
N HIS A 27 5.32 -4.43 7.04
CA HIS A 27 4.37 -3.34 7.27
C HIS A 27 4.97 -2.01 6.85
N LEU A 28 4.16 -1.15 6.25
CA LEU A 28 4.60 0.19 5.88
C LEU A 28 4.79 1.08 7.12
N ASN A 29 5.93 1.77 7.18
CA ASN A 29 6.22 2.79 8.18
C ASN A 29 5.68 4.16 7.70
N PRO A 30 4.63 4.72 8.33
CA PRO A 30 3.99 5.97 7.92
C PRO A 30 4.91 7.20 7.89
N ALA A 31 6.04 7.13 8.58
CA ALA A 31 7.02 8.22 8.61
C ALA A 31 8.02 8.18 7.43
N MET A 32 8.09 7.08 6.69
CA MET A 32 9.21 6.81 5.76
C MET A 32 8.79 6.65 4.30
N TYR A 33 7.58 6.15 4.02
CA TYR A 33 7.11 6.02 2.64
C TYR A 33 6.56 7.35 2.09
N PRO A 34 6.62 7.58 0.77
CA PRO A 34 6.05 8.79 0.15
C PRO A 34 4.50 8.76 0.13
N PRO A 35 3.80 9.89 0.37
CA PRO A 35 2.33 9.93 0.43
C PRO A 35 1.60 9.38 -0.80
N SER A 36 2.26 9.37 -1.96
CA SER A 36 1.71 8.79 -3.19
C SER A 36 1.47 7.27 -3.11
N ILE A 37 2.07 6.56 -2.16
CA ILE A 37 1.80 5.12 -1.94
C ILE A 37 0.38 4.87 -1.42
N GLU A 38 -0.19 5.78 -0.64
CA GLU A 38 -1.52 5.63 -0.02
C GLU A 38 -2.66 5.57 -1.05
N THR A 39 -2.38 5.95 -2.30
CA THR A 39 -3.34 6.01 -3.40
C THR A 39 -2.85 5.28 -4.66
N ALA A 40 -1.82 4.44 -4.51
CA ALA A 40 -1.15 3.80 -5.64
C ALA A 40 -2.00 2.72 -6.33
N ALA A 41 -3.01 2.18 -5.66
CA ALA A 41 -3.97 1.25 -6.22
C ALA A 41 -5.40 1.79 -6.10
N SER A 42 -6.31 1.15 -6.83
CA SER A 42 -7.74 1.39 -6.70
C SER A 42 -8.43 0.04 -6.49
N TRP A 43 -9.33 -0.02 -5.52
CA TRP A 43 -10.13 -1.20 -5.24
C TRP A 43 -10.99 -1.60 -6.43
N MET A 44 -11.14 -2.89 -6.65
CA MET A 44 -11.94 -3.47 -7.70
C MET A 44 -12.75 -4.65 -7.16
N SER A 45 -13.90 -4.92 -7.76
CA SER A 45 -14.71 -6.07 -7.40
C SER A 45 -13.92 -7.37 -7.59
N GLY A 46 -13.79 -8.13 -6.50
CA GLY A 46 -13.00 -9.36 -6.45
C GLY A 46 -11.70 -9.24 -5.66
N ASP A 47 -11.28 -8.03 -5.31
CA ASP A 47 -10.15 -7.85 -4.39
C ASP A 47 -10.51 -8.35 -2.97
N PRO A 48 -9.56 -8.89 -2.19
CA PRO A 48 -9.82 -9.40 -0.85
C PRO A 48 -10.29 -8.30 0.11
N GLY A 49 -11.39 -8.54 0.83
CA GLY A 49 -11.95 -7.54 1.77
C GLY A 49 -11.10 -7.25 3.01
N ASN A 50 -10.02 -8.00 3.24
CA ASN A 50 -9.09 -7.80 4.35
C ASN A 50 -7.65 -7.91 3.83
N ASP A 51 -6.69 -7.30 4.53
CA ASP A 51 -5.27 -7.53 4.29
C ASP A 51 -4.74 -8.81 4.95
N ILE A 52 -3.42 -9.01 4.88
CA ILE A 52 -2.74 -10.22 5.37
C ILE A 52 -2.85 -10.40 6.88
N ASP A 53 -3.04 -9.30 7.61
CA ASP A 53 -3.22 -9.26 9.05
C ASP A 53 -4.70 -9.30 9.48
N GLY A 54 -5.60 -9.28 8.50
CA GLY A 54 -7.04 -9.39 8.72
C GLY A 54 -7.73 -8.05 8.97
N HIS A 55 -7.07 -6.91 8.72
CA HIS A 55 -7.71 -5.60 8.81
C HIS A 55 -8.61 -5.38 7.60
N SER A 56 -9.83 -4.88 7.87
CA SER A 56 -10.81 -4.59 6.82
C SER A 56 -10.29 -3.56 5.84
N ARG A 57 -10.46 -3.84 4.54
CA ARG A 57 -10.12 -2.92 3.46
C ARG A 57 -11.37 -2.31 2.82
N PRO A 58 -11.26 -1.16 2.13
CA PRO A 58 -12.37 -0.57 1.41
C PRO A 58 -13.00 -1.55 0.41
N GLY A 59 -14.32 -1.79 0.49
CA GLY A 59 -15.03 -2.71 -0.42
C GLY A 59 -15.68 -2.04 -1.62
N ASN A 60 -15.33 -0.78 -1.92
CA ASN A 60 -15.98 0.02 -2.97
C ASN A 60 -15.05 0.19 -4.16
N ASP A 61 -15.47 -0.28 -5.33
CA ASP A 61 -14.75 -0.12 -6.60
C ASP A 61 -14.33 1.34 -6.86
N GLY A 62 -13.11 1.51 -7.33
CA GLY A 62 -12.49 2.81 -7.62
C GLY A 62 -11.97 3.57 -6.40
N THR A 63 -12.15 3.06 -5.18
CA THR A 63 -11.58 3.69 -3.97
C THR A 63 -10.05 3.59 -4.00
N PRO A 64 -9.30 4.71 -3.93
CA PRO A 64 -7.86 4.65 -3.83
C PRO A 64 -7.40 4.02 -2.52
N ASP A 65 -6.35 3.20 -2.58
CA ASP A 65 -5.74 2.57 -1.41
C ASP A 65 -4.28 2.19 -1.70
N PHE A 66 -3.61 1.69 -0.66
CA PHE A 66 -2.30 1.06 -0.76
C PHE A 66 -2.32 -0.15 -1.70
N ALA A 67 -1.31 -0.25 -2.57
CA ALA A 67 -1.16 -1.37 -3.49
C ALA A 67 -0.71 -2.66 -2.77
N GLY A 68 -1.66 -3.44 -2.25
CA GLY A 68 -1.40 -4.73 -1.59
C GLY A 68 -0.50 -4.65 -0.34
N ALA A 69 -0.16 -3.43 0.09
CA ALA A 69 0.71 -3.20 1.23
C ALA A 69 -0.09 -3.27 2.53
N ASP A 70 0.61 -3.69 3.58
CA ASP A 70 0.09 -3.90 4.91
C ASP A 70 0.19 -2.63 5.76
N LEU A 71 -0.81 -2.41 6.60
CA LEU A 71 -0.90 -1.27 7.50
C LEU A 71 -0.87 -1.75 8.94
N VAL A 72 0.01 -1.17 9.75
CA VAL A 72 -0.05 -1.38 11.20
C VAL A 72 -1.29 -0.66 11.74
N PRO A 73 -2.07 -1.26 12.67
CA PRO A 73 -3.23 -0.61 13.29
C PRO A 73 -2.92 0.66 14.08
#